data_AF-A0A1G3ILE4-F1
#
_entry.id   AF-A0A1G3ILE4-F1
#
_cell.length_a   1.000
_cell.length_b   1.000
_cell.length_c   1.000
_cell.angle_alpha   90.00
_cell.angle_beta   90.00
_cell.angle_gamma   90.00
#
_symmetry.space_group_name_H-M   'P 1'
#
loop_
_entity.id
_entity.type
_entity.pdbx_description
1 polymer ?
#
loop_
_entity_poly.entity_id
_entity_poly.type
_entity_poly.pdbx_seq_one_letter_code
_entity_poly.pdbx_strand_id
1 'polypeptide(L)'
;MKRPFLILVLVLLGCSKPVVTGDWKNAPVDPIKPGAIVKLRVAYANNPRLARFSPDHLRIVLASAQLTMWKNFGTFVEFTDITETGVEQMFALIPSPIRAARVESIYDFKSGTGDRRMLAEGINNTLTERKTKLEDALTFAAPYLPGSPPKDLMALSESLTKVMLERLEQWRHVMAADGAPVLDASPYNEWVYWDTLGYGNLQYDLVLTNQFIASAEYYGVDIHSAIRGGVTVGTTSYSRNSPYASYVFMSTFPFTDNSGNTRQLRDGDYSEELAAELAGAYLAHEIGHLLFQLGHPFGQKACAMNPVSMLRFREWYTQINGKECPIGSRPEMRAGAIPPSFNGDWLKLTPAP
;
A
#
# COMPACT_ATOMS: atom_id res chain seq x y z
N MET A 1 44.85 33.30 52.27
CA MET A 1 44.21 32.10 51.71
C MET A 1 43.12 32.52 50.74
N LYS A 2 43.37 32.49 49.42
CA LYS A 2 42.37 32.74 48.38
C LYS A 2 42.28 31.48 47.52
N ARG A 3 41.13 30.80 47.57
CA ARG A 3 40.82 29.63 46.73
C ARG A 3 40.35 30.12 45.34
N PRO A 4 40.81 29.53 44.23
CA PRO A 4 40.20 29.78 42.94
C PRO A 4 38.92 28.95 42.79
N PHE A 5 37.85 29.59 42.32
CA PHE A 5 36.61 28.95 41.90
C PHE A 5 36.84 28.32 40.52
N LEU A 6 36.80 26.99 40.43
CA LEU A 6 36.84 26.27 39.17
C LEU A 6 35.39 26.15 38.66
N ILE A 7 35.04 26.92 37.63
CA ILE A 7 33.76 26.77 36.92
C ILE A 7 33.92 25.59 35.94
N LEU A 8 33.25 24.48 36.25
CA LEU A 8 33.12 23.33 35.37
C LEU A 8 32.01 23.62 34.35
N VAL A 9 32.40 23.95 33.12
CA VAL A 9 31.46 24.05 31.99
C VAL A 9 31.14 22.63 31.53
N LEU A 10 29.98 22.10 31.91
CA LEU A 10 29.42 20.89 31.29
C LEU A 10 29.00 21.24 29.86
N VAL A 11 29.79 20.81 28.89
CA VAL A 11 29.38 20.80 27.48
C VAL A 11 28.34 19.69 27.32
N LEU A 12 27.07 20.07 27.31
CA LEU A 12 25.96 19.25 26.83
C LEU A 12 26.15 19.07 25.32
N LEU A 13 26.95 18.08 24.92
CA LEU A 13 26.91 17.51 23.58
C LEU A 13 25.56 16.82 23.45
N GLY A 14 24.55 17.59 23.05
CA GLY A 14 23.30 17.05 22.56
C GLY A 14 23.63 16.12 21.40
N CYS A 15 23.37 14.84 21.57
CA CYS A 15 23.23 13.89 20.47
C CYS A 15 22.04 14.35 19.63
N SER A 16 22.25 15.34 18.76
CA SER A 16 21.36 15.58 17.63
C SER A 16 21.38 14.29 16.83
N LYS A 17 20.28 13.51 16.92
CA LYS A 17 20.04 12.40 15.99
C LYS A 17 20.35 12.93 14.59
N PRO A 18 21.17 12.24 13.78
CA PRO A 18 21.33 12.64 12.40
C PRO A 18 19.94 12.63 11.78
N VAL A 19 19.42 13.81 11.48
CA VAL A 19 18.27 13.96 10.61
C VAL A 19 18.74 13.35 9.31
N VAL A 20 18.19 12.18 8.96
CA VAL A 20 18.42 11.58 7.65
C VAL A 20 17.72 12.50 6.65
N THR A 21 18.39 13.58 6.25
CA THR A 21 18.04 14.39 5.10
C THR A 21 18.26 13.49 3.88
N GLY A 22 17.20 12.84 3.42
CA GLY A 22 17.32 11.69 2.53
C GLY A 22 17.67 12.05 1.09
N ASP A 23 18.60 11.31 0.50
CA ASP A 23 18.80 11.18 -0.94
C ASP A 23 17.61 10.42 -1.59
N TRP A 24 16.42 11.03 -1.55
CA TRP A 24 15.21 10.45 -2.13
C TRP A 24 15.24 10.51 -3.66
N LYS A 25 15.03 9.36 -4.29
CA LYS A 25 15.05 9.15 -5.74
C LYS A 25 13.82 8.41 -6.19
N ASN A 26 13.51 8.54 -7.47
CA ASN A 26 12.47 7.78 -8.13
C ASN A 26 13.07 6.54 -8.80
N ALA A 27 12.42 5.39 -8.65
CA ALA A 27 12.81 4.17 -9.34
C ALA A 27 12.56 4.32 -10.85
N PRO A 28 13.48 3.86 -11.72
CA PRO A 28 13.27 3.91 -13.16
C PRO A 28 12.14 2.96 -13.59
N VAL A 29 11.55 3.22 -14.74
CA VAL A 29 10.66 2.29 -15.46
C VAL A 29 11.24 2.01 -16.83
N ASP A 30 11.62 0.76 -17.05
CA ASP A 30 12.07 0.33 -18.37
C ASP A 30 10.86 0.02 -19.25
N PRO A 31 10.83 0.50 -20.51
CA PRO A 31 9.73 0.20 -21.42
C PRO A 31 9.57 -1.30 -21.65
N ILE A 32 8.36 -1.80 -21.43
CA ILE A 32 8.00 -3.18 -21.79
C ILE A 32 7.67 -3.22 -23.28
N LYS A 33 8.37 -4.11 -24.01
CA LYS A 33 8.14 -4.28 -25.45
C LYS A 33 6.73 -4.83 -25.69
N PRO A 34 5.99 -4.33 -26.70
CA PRO A 34 4.71 -4.91 -27.09
C PRO A 34 4.83 -6.41 -27.33
N GLY A 35 3.91 -7.20 -26.77
CA GLY A 35 3.90 -8.66 -26.88
C GLY A 35 4.97 -9.39 -26.05
N ALA A 36 5.75 -8.69 -25.22
CA ALA A 36 6.67 -9.33 -24.28
C ALA A 36 5.90 -10.19 -23.26
N ILE A 37 6.52 -11.30 -22.89
CA ILE A 37 6.12 -12.10 -21.74
C ILE A 37 6.94 -11.66 -20.54
N VAL A 38 6.27 -11.16 -19.52
CA VAL A 38 6.87 -10.67 -18.28
C VAL A 38 6.73 -11.76 -17.22
N LYS A 39 7.87 -12.22 -16.67
CA LYS A 39 7.88 -13.25 -15.62
C LYS A 39 8.01 -12.61 -14.25
N LEU A 40 7.06 -12.89 -13.36
CA LEU A 40 7.04 -12.37 -11.99
C LEU A 40 7.26 -13.50 -10.97
N ARG A 41 8.22 -13.32 -10.07
CA ARG A 41 8.51 -14.24 -8.96
C ARG A 41 7.52 -14.03 -7.83
N VAL A 42 6.83 -15.09 -7.41
CA VAL A 42 5.70 -15.01 -6.47
C VAL A 42 6.01 -15.67 -5.13
N ALA A 43 5.71 -14.96 -4.04
CA ALA A 43 5.60 -15.53 -2.71
C ALA A 43 4.19 -15.35 -2.13
N TYR A 44 3.82 -16.25 -1.22
CA TYR A 44 2.66 -16.10 -0.35
C TYR A 44 3.11 -16.03 1.12
N ALA A 45 3.02 -14.85 1.71
CA ALA A 45 3.32 -14.60 3.12
C ALA A 45 2.06 -14.87 3.97
N ASN A 46 2.02 -16.03 4.63
CA ASN A 46 0.89 -16.51 5.41
C ASN A 46 0.97 -16.00 6.86
N ASN A 47 -0.12 -15.39 7.33
CA ASN A 47 -0.43 -15.23 8.75
C ASN A 47 -1.41 -16.35 9.16
N PRO A 48 -1.01 -17.31 10.02
CA PRO A 48 -1.85 -18.44 10.39
C PRO A 48 -3.10 -18.05 11.20
N ARG A 49 -3.18 -16.83 11.72
CA ARG A 49 -4.32 -16.32 12.49
C ARG A 49 -5.50 -15.93 11.60
N LEU A 50 -5.30 -15.74 10.29
CA LEU A 50 -6.26 -15.10 9.39
C LEU A 50 -6.75 -16.04 8.29
N ALA A 51 -7.98 -15.80 7.81
CA ALA A 51 -8.56 -16.56 6.70
C ALA A 51 -7.70 -16.43 5.43
N ARG A 52 -7.47 -17.54 4.73
CA ARG A 52 -6.63 -17.60 3.55
C ARG A 52 -7.32 -18.30 2.39
N PHE A 53 -6.91 -17.95 1.17
CA PHE A 53 -7.23 -18.74 0.00
C PHE A 53 -6.53 -20.10 0.07
N SER A 54 -7.20 -21.14 -0.44
CA SER A 54 -6.54 -22.43 -0.70
C SER A 54 -5.53 -22.29 -1.85
N PRO A 55 -4.62 -23.26 -2.03
CA PRO A 55 -3.71 -23.27 -3.18
C PRO A 55 -4.43 -23.18 -4.53
N ASP A 56 -5.60 -23.81 -4.68
CA ASP A 56 -6.41 -23.73 -5.90
C ASP A 56 -6.99 -22.32 -6.11
N HIS A 57 -7.48 -21.69 -5.06
CA HIS A 57 -7.94 -20.31 -5.13
C HIS A 57 -6.81 -19.33 -5.44
N LEU A 58 -5.59 -19.54 -4.91
CA LEU A 58 -4.42 -18.74 -5.30
C LEU A 58 -4.08 -18.89 -6.79
N ARG A 59 -4.28 -20.08 -7.38
CA ARG A 59 -4.14 -20.25 -8.84
C ARG A 59 -5.20 -19.46 -9.61
N ILE A 60 -6.43 -19.39 -9.11
CA ILE A 60 -7.50 -18.55 -9.69
C ILE A 60 -7.11 -17.06 -9.62
N VAL A 61 -6.57 -16.60 -8.49
CA VAL A 61 -6.05 -15.22 -8.35
C VAL A 61 -5.03 -14.92 -9.44
N LEU A 62 -4.01 -15.77 -9.59
CA LEU A 62 -2.97 -15.56 -10.59
C LEU A 62 -3.54 -15.61 -12.03
N ALA A 63 -4.40 -16.59 -12.34
CA ALA A 63 -5.00 -16.71 -13.67
C ALA A 63 -5.90 -15.51 -14.04
N SER A 64 -6.70 -15.03 -13.09
CA SER A 64 -7.53 -13.84 -13.27
C SER A 64 -6.67 -12.58 -13.47
N ALA A 65 -5.55 -12.46 -12.76
CA ALA A 65 -4.58 -11.38 -12.98
C ALA A 65 -3.98 -11.43 -14.39
N GLN A 66 -3.55 -12.60 -14.88
CA GLN A 66 -3.04 -12.75 -16.26
C GLN A 66 -4.08 -12.30 -17.29
N LEU A 67 -5.32 -12.76 -17.14
CA LEU A 67 -6.41 -12.41 -18.05
C LEU A 67 -6.69 -10.89 -18.03
N THR A 68 -6.69 -10.29 -16.85
CA THR A 68 -6.99 -8.86 -16.66
C THR A 68 -5.84 -8.00 -17.19
N MET A 69 -4.59 -8.40 -16.97
CA MET A 69 -3.40 -7.76 -17.53
C MET A 69 -3.42 -7.76 -19.06
N TRP A 70 -3.75 -8.90 -19.66
CA TRP A 70 -3.87 -9.01 -21.11
C TRP A 70 -4.98 -8.11 -21.66
N LYS A 71 -6.19 -8.20 -21.09
CA LYS A 71 -7.36 -7.43 -21.56
C LYS A 71 -7.19 -5.92 -21.45
N ASN A 72 -6.51 -5.43 -20.40
CA ASN A 72 -6.47 -4.01 -20.08
C ASN A 72 -5.16 -3.32 -20.44
N PHE A 73 -4.06 -4.06 -20.48
CA PHE A 73 -2.72 -3.51 -20.72
C PHE A 73 -1.98 -4.19 -21.87
N GLY A 74 -2.59 -5.16 -22.55
CA GLY A 74 -1.99 -5.83 -23.71
C GLY A 74 -0.70 -6.56 -23.38
N THR A 75 -0.51 -6.96 -22.11
CA THR A 75 0.75 -7.53 -21.61
C THR A 75 0.54 -8.94 -21.11
N PHE A 76 1.41 -9.85 -21.55
CA PHE A 76 1.41 -11.23 -21.08
C PHE A 76 2.26 -11.32 -19.82
N VAL A 77 1.65 -11.77 -18.73
CA VAL A 77 2.35 -12.03 -17.46
C VAL A 77 2.36 -13.52 -17.21
N GLU A 78 3.52 -14.05 -16.82
CA GLU A 78 3.69 -15.39 -16.30
C GLU A 78 4.16 -15.30 -14.86
N PHE A 79 3.67 -16.20 -14.01
CA PHE A 79 4.06 -16.28 -12.61
C PHE A 79 4.90 -17.52 -12.39
N THR A 80 5.91 -17.44 -11.53
CA THR A 80 6.56 -18.64 -10.99
C THR A 80 5.58 -19.43 -10.12
N ASP A 81 5.96 -20.65 -9.75
CA ASP A 81 5.30 -21.33 -8.64
C ASP A 81 5.31 -20.46 -7.38
N ILE A 82 4.23 -20.53 -6.61
CA ILE A 82 4.07 -19.76 -5.38
C ILE A 82 4.97 -20.36 -4.31
N THR A 83 5.91 -19.57 -3.80
CA THR A 83 6.68 -19.94 -2.61
C THR A 83 5.94 -19.51 -1.35
N GLU A 84 5.50 -20.45 -0.51
CA GLU A 84 4.85 -20.13 0.76
C GLU A 84 5.91 -19.82 1.85
N THR A 85 5.66 -18.77 2.63
CA THR A 85 6.47 -18.37 3.79
C THR A 85 5.57 -17.78 4.87
N GLY A 86 6.01 -17.73 6.12
CA GLY A 86 5.26 -17.01 7.15
C GLY A 86 5.48 -15.49 7.07
N VAL A 87 4.49 -14.72 7.54
CA VAL A 87 4.57 -13.26 7.61
C VAL A 87 5.75 -12.77 8.47
N GLU A 88 6.07 -13.49 9.55
CA GLU A 88 7.23 -13.20 10.39
C GLU A 88 8.55 -13.30 9.62
N GLN A 89 8.73 -14.38 8.86
CA GLN A 89 9.93 -14.59 8.06
C GLN A 89 10.05 -13.54 6.95
N MET A 90 8.92 -13.13 6.37
CA MET A 90 8.89 -12.02 5.40
C MET A 90 9.37 -10.72 6.05
N PHE A 91 8.87 -10.39 7.25
CA PHE A 91 9.26 -9.19 7.97
C PHE A 91 10.70 -9.22 8.48
N ALA A 92 11.25 -10.40 8.75
CA ALA A 92 12.65 -10.59 9.12
C ALA A 92 13.63 -10.15 8.01
N LEU A 93 13.16 -10.03 6.75
CA LEU A 93 13.96 -9.49 5.65
C LEU A 93 14.22 -7.98 5.79
N ILE A 94 13.40 -7.25 6.57
CA ILE A 94 13.52 -5.80 6.73
C ILE A 94 14.76 -5.48 7.59
N PRO A 95 15.73 -4.73 7.07
CA PRO A 95 16.92 -4.33 7.83
C PRO A 95 16.56 -3.51 9.07
N SER A 96 17.16 -3.85 10.21
CA SER A 96 16.84 -3.21 11.51
C SER A 96 17.00 -1.69 11.51
N PRO A 97 18.05 -1.09 10.91
CA PRO A 97 18.17 0.37 10.84
C PRO A 97 17.02 1.05 10.09
N ILE A 98 16.53 0.41 9.01
CA ILE A 98 15.41 0.92 8.22
C ILE A 98 14.12 0.79 9.01
N ARG A 99 13.90 -0.36 9.67
CA ARG A 99 12.75 -0.55 10.56
C ARG A 99 12.69 0.54 11.62
N ALA A 100 13.82 0.84 12.27
CA ALA A 100 13.91 1.89 13.30
C ALA A 100 13.65 3.29 12.73
N ALA A 101 14.17 3.61 11.54
CA ALA A 101 13.95 4.90 10.88
C ALA A 101 12.48 5.14 10.49
N ARG A 102 11.70 4.07 10.35
CA ARG A 102 10.31 4.12 9.86
C ARG A 102 9.26 4.24 10.95
N VAL A 103 9.61 3.88 12.20
CA VAL A 103 8.68 3.99 13.35
C VAL A 103 8.10 5.41 13.47
N GLU A 104 8.93 6.44 13.29
CA GLU A 104 8.54 7.85 13.44
C GLU A 104 7.56 8.32 12.34
N SER A 105 7.36 7.54 11.28
CA SER A 105 6.42 7.85 10.19
C SER A 105 5.01 7.26 10.39
N ILE A 106 4.81 6.46 11.43
CA ILE A 106 3.53 5.82 11.76
C ILE A 106 2.75 6.73 12.71
N TYR A 107 1.47 6.94 12.40
CA TYR A 107 0.52 7.51 13.35
C TYR A 107 0.14 6.44 14.39
N ASP A 108 0.47 6.68 15.66
CA ASP A 108 0.17 5.73 16.74
C ASP A 108 -1.32 5.79 17.15
N PHE A 109 -2.14 5.05 16.43
CA PHE A 109 -3.56 4.87 16.74
C PHE A 109 -3.81 3.84 17.86
N LYS A 110 -2.85 2.94 18.11
CA LYS A 110 -2.99 1.86 19.09
C LYS A 110 -2.97 2.41 20.52
N SER A 111 -2.06 3.34 20.80
CA SER A 111 -2.00 4.06 22.10
C SER A 111 -2.87 5.32 22.12
N GLY A 112 -3.24 5.85 20.95
CA GLY A 112 -4.01 7.09 20.80
C GLY A 112 -3.17 8.37 20.87
N THR A 113 -1.83 8.27 20.81
CA THR A 113 -0.92 9.43 20.87
C THR A 113 -0.51 10.00 19.51
N GLY A 114 -1.03 9.48 18.41
CA GLY A 114 -0.74 10.02 17.07
C GLY A 114 -1.15 11.50 16.88
N ASP A 115 -0.39 12.25 16.08
CA ASP A 115 -0.67 13.65 15.77
C ASP A 115 -1.64 13.76 14.58
N ARG A 116 -2.91 14.08 14.88
CA ARG A 116 -3.95 14.21 13.86
C ARG A 116 -3.70 15.32 12.84
N ARG A 117 -3.06 16.41 13.25
CA ARG A 117 -2.74 17.53 12.35
C ARG A 117 -1.64 17.11 11.40
N MET A 118 -0.59 16.47 11.91
CA MET A 118 0.49 15.95 11.08
C MET A 118 -0.02 14.88 10.10
N LEU A 119 -0.99 14.06 10.49
CA LEU A 119 -1.64 13.10 9.58
C LEU A 119 -2.39 13.81 8.44
N ALA A 120 -3.18 14.83 8.74
CA ALA A 120 -3.87 15.63 7.71
C ALA A 120 -2.89 16.34 6.77
N GLU A 121 -1.80 16.91 7.32
CA GLU A 121 -0.72 17.51 6.54
C GLU A 121 -0.04 16.48 5.63
N GLY A 122 0.20 15.27 6.13
CA GLY A 122 0.75 14.15 5.37
C GLY A 122 -0.11 13.70 4.20
N ILE A 123 -1.42 13.59 4.40
CA ILE A 123 -2.39 13.32 3.33
C ILE A 123 -2.35 14.47 2.31
N ASN A 124 -2.41 15.73 2.76
CA ASN A 124 -2.39 16.89 1.85
C ASN A 124 -1.11 16.95 1.00
N ASN A 125 0.04 16.66 1.60
CA ASN A 125 1.32 16.59 0.89
C ASN A 125 1.28 15.51 -0.18
N THR A 126 0.79 14.32 0.16
CA THR A 126 0.63 13.19 -0.78
C THR A 126 -0.26 13.57 -1.97
N LEU A 127 -1.41 14.19 -1.72
CA LEU A 127 -2.33 14.65 -2.77
C LEU A 127 -1.69 15.72 -3.66
N THR A 128 -0.94 16.65 -3.06
CA THR A 128 -0.26 17.75 -3.76
C THR A 128 0.87 17.23 -4.64
N GLU A 129 1.74 16.37 -4.11
CA GLU A 129 2.86 15.76 -4.85
C GLU A 129 2.37 14.95 -6.06
N ARG A 130 1.26 14.24 -5.90
CA ARG A 130 0.59 13.49 -6.96
C ARG A 130 -0.24 14.37 -7.90
N LYS A 131 -0.25 15.69 -7.69
CA LYS A 131 -1.02 16.66 -8.48
C LYS A 131 -2.50 16.29 -8.59
N THR A 132 -3.05 15.73 -7.51
CA THR A 132 -4.45 15.33 -7.46
C THR A 132 -5.34 16.55 -7.58
N LYS A 133 -6.30 16.51 -8.52
CA LYS A 133 -7.31 17.55 -8.64
C LYS A 133 -8.41 17.30 -7.62
N LEU A 134 -8.86 18.36 -6.95
CA LEU A 134 -9.94 18.27 -5.98
C LEU A 134 -11.23 17.71 -6.59
N GLU A 135 -11.60 18.13 -7.80
CA GLU A 135 -12.81 17.67 -8.49
C GLU A 135 -12.82 16.16 -8.74
N ASP A 136 -11.69 15.60 -9.17
CA ASP A 136 -11.54 14.16 -9.42
C ASP A 136 -11.57 13.39 -8.10
N ALA A 137 -10.89 13.91 -7.07
CA ALA A 137 -10.90 13.34 -5.73
C ALA A 137 -12.30 13.32 -5.11
N LEU A 138 -13.07 14.41 -5.25
CA LEU A 138 -14.43 14.49 -4.74
C LEU A 138 -15.40 13.61 -5.53
N THR A 139 -15.23 13.47 -6.84
CA THR A 139 -16.02 12.52 -7.65
C THR A 139 -15.89 11.09 -7.10
N PHE A 140 -14.71 10.73 -6.59
CA PHE A 140 -14.42 9.42 -6.02
C PHE A 140 -14.85 9.28 -4.54
N ALA A 141 -14.55 10.28 -3.71
CA ALA A 141 -14.63 10.16 -2.25
C ALA A 141 -15.89 10.76 -1.62
N ALA A 142 -16.53 11.75 -2.27
CA ALA A 142 -17.62 12.52 -1.66
C ALA A 142 -18.77 11.68 -1.06
N PRO A 143 -19.20 10.54 -1.66
CA PRO A 143 -20.24 9.69 -1.07
C PRO A 143 -19.88 9.11 0.31
N TYR A 144 -18.61 9.14 0.69
CA TYR A 144 -18.08 8.52 1.91
C TYR A 144 -17.54 9.53 2.91
N LEU A 145 -17.61 10.84 2.60
CA LEU A 145 -17.16 11.91 3.48
C LEU A 145 -18.34 12.48 4.29
N PRO A 146 -18.14 12.83 5.56
CA PRO A 146 -19.16 13.48 6.36
C PRO A 146 -19.25 14.98 6.03
N GLY A 147 -20.43 15.56 6.23
CA GLY A 147 -20.63 17.02 6.20
C GLY A 147 -20.67 17.63 4.79
N SER A 148 -20.36 18.92 4.71
CA SER A 148 -20.36 19.67 3.45
C SER A 148 -19.13 19.32 2.60
N PRO A 149 -19.23 19.40 1.25
CA PRO A 149 -18.10 19.14 0.37
C PRO A 149 -16.87 20.00 0.73
N PRO A 150 -15.67 19.39 0.84
CA PRO A 150 -14.42 20.12 1.04
C PRO A 150 -14.18 21.17 -0.04
N LYS A 151 -13.64 22.33 0.36
CA LYS A 151 -13.38 23.48 -0.53
C LYS A 151 -12.00 23.47 -1.17
N ASP A 152 -11.06 22.75 -0.57
CA ASP A 152 -9.67 22.62 -1.01
C ASP A 152 -9.10 21.24 -0.58
N LEU A 153 -7.86 20.94 -0.98
CA LEU A 153 -7.20 19.67 -0.67
C LEU A 153 -6.91 19.50 0.83
N MET A 154 -6.71 20.59 1.58
CA MET A 154 -6.46 20.51 3.02
C MET A 154 -7.76 20.14 3.76
N ALA A 155 -8.87 20.81 3.47
CA ALA A 155 -10.19 20.46 4.02
C ALA A 155 -10.60 19.03 3.64
N LEU A 156 -10.21 18.57 2.45
CA LEU A 156 -10.40 17.17 2.05
C LEU A 156 -9.54 16.24 2.91
N SER A 157 -8.28 16.59 3.14
CA SER A 157 -7.33 15.82 3.95
C SER A 157 -7.74 15.71 5.42
N GLU A 158 -8.29 16.78 6.00
CA GLU A 158 -8.88 16.76 7.34
C GLU A 158 -10.11 15.83 7.40
N SER A 159 -10.99 15.89 6.39
CA SER A 159 -12.16 15.02 6.30
C SER A 159 -11.76 13.55 6.14
N LEU A 160 -10.76 13.28 5.30
CA LEU A 160 -10.18 11.94 5.12
C LEU A 160 -9.55 11.43 6.40
N THR A 161 -8.78 12.26 7.11
CA THR A 161 -8.18 11.93 8.41
C THR A 161 -9.24 11.49 9.42
N LYS A 162 -10.34 12.25 9.50
CA LYS A 162 -11.46 11.91 10.39
C LYS A 162 -12.07 10.55 10.05
N VAL A 163 -12.45 10.34 8.78
CA VAL A 163 -13.05 9.08 8.31
C VAL A 163 -12.11 7.91 8.52
N MET A 164 -10.83 8.09 8.21
CA MET A 164 -9.79 7.08 8.33
C MET A 164 -9.67 6.61 9.78
N LEU A 165 -9.52 7.54 10.74
CA LEU A 165 -9.36 7.19 12.15
C LEU A 165 -10.64 6.61 12.76
N GLU A 166 -11.82 7.08 12.38
CA GLU A 166 -13.10 6.52 12.83
C GLU A 166 -13.26 5.07 12.38
N ARG A 167 -12.95 4.75 11.12
CA ARG A 167 -13.02 3.38 10.59
C ARG A 167 -11.87 2.51 11.09
N LEU A 168 -10.68 3.07 11.30
CA LEU A 168 -9.54 2.36 11.88
C LEU A 168 -9.85 1.86 13.30
N GLU A 169 -10.59 2.63 14.09
CA GLU A 169 -11.08 2.18 15.40
C GLU A 169 -12.04 0.98 15.27
N GLN A 170 -12.92 0.98 14.27
CA GLN A 170 -13.83 -0.16 14.03
C GLN A 170 -13.06 -1.45 13.73
N TRP A 171 -11.93 -1.36 13.03
CA TRP A 171 -11.09 -2.52 12.72
C TRP A 171 -10.47 -3.18 13.95
N ARG A 172 -10.24 -2.44 15.04
CA ARG A 172 -9.68 -2.98 16.29
C ARG A 172 -10.61 -4.00 16.97
N HIS A 173 -11.89 -3.99 16.60
CA HIS A 173 -12.88 -4.92 17.13
C HIS A 173 -13.06 -6.18 16.28
N VAL A 174 -12.40 -6.28 15.12
CA VAL A 174 -12.42 -7.50 14.31
C VAL A 174 -11.46 -8.53 14.91
N MET A 175 -11.95 -9.74 15.12
CA MET A 175 -11.18 -10.84 15.72
C MET A 175 -10.63 -11.77 14.64
N ALA A 176 -9.42 -12.27 14.89
CA ALA A 176 -8.80 -13.34 14.12
C ALA A 176 -9.31 -14.72 14.58
N ALA A 177 -8.89 -15.79 13.90
CA ALA A 177 -9.33 -17.15 14.18
C ALA A 177 -8.92 -17.66 15.59
N ASP A 178 -7.88 -17.07 16.17
CA ASP A 178 -7.40 -17.37 17.52
C ASP A 178 -8.14 -16.57 18.62
N GLY A 179 -9.13 -15.76 18.24
CA GLY A 179 -9.93 -14.94 19.16
C GLY A 179 -9.27 -13.64 19.60
N ALA A 180 -8.03 -13.36 19.22
CA ALA A 180 -7.38 -12.07 19.45
C ALA A 180 -7.67 -11.09 18.28
N PRO A 181 -7.54 -9.77 18.48
CA PRO A 181 -7.76 -8.79 17.42
C PRO A 181 -6.90 -9.05 16.17
N VAL A 182 -7.44 -8.73 14.99
CA VAL A 182 -6.66 -8.74 13.73
C VAL A 182 -5.59 -7.64 13.72
N LEU A 183 -5.83 -6.56 14.45
CA LEU A 183 -4.86 -5.50 14.76
C LEU A 183 -4.28 -5.74 16.15
N ASP A 184 -3.28 -6.61 16.24
CA ASP A 184 -2.58 -6.92 17.50
C ASP A 184 -1.35 -6.02 17.72
N ALA A 185 -0.51 -6.38 18.70
CA ALA A 185 0.72 -5.67 19.01
C ALA A 185 1.85 -5.93 17.99
N SER A 186 1.68 -6.87 17.07
CA SER A 186 2.66 -7.12 16.01
C SER A 186 2.70 -5.93 15.04
N PRO A 187 3.80 -5.77 14.30
CA PRO A 187 3.91 -4.72 13.29
C PRO A 187 3.26 -5.09 11.95
N TYR A 188 2.66 -6.28 11.81
CA TYR A 188 2.28 -6.82 10.50
C TYR A 188 1.13 -6.06 9.83
N ASN A 189 0.33 -5.30 10.58
CA ASN A 189 -0.71 -4.43 10.00
C ASN A 189 -0.14 -3.12 9.43
N GLU A 190 1.07 -2.72 9.82
CA GLU A 190 1.62 -1.42 9.46
C GLU A 190 2.13 -1.44 8.01
N TRP A 191 1.43 -0.74 7.12
CA TRP A 191 1.76 -0.61 5.69
C TRP A 191 3.22 -0.18 5.50
N VAL A 192 3.70 0.73 6.35
CA VAL A 192 5.05 1.29 6.30
C VAL A 192 6.17 0.25 6.25
N TYR A 193 5.97 -0.93 6.87
CA TYR A 193 6.95 -2.00 6.90
C TYR A 193 6.86 -2.86 5.66
N TRP A 194 5.63 -3.12 5.20
CA TRP A 194 5.40 -3.75 3.90
C TRP A 194 6.01 -2.94 2.77
N ASP A 195 6.01 -1.60 2.84
CA ASP A 195 6.64 -0.68 1.88
C ASP A 195 8.19 -0.73 1.91
N THR A 196 8.79 -1.32 2.95
CA THR A 196 10.25 -1.34 3.15
C THR A 196 10.92 -2.69 2.86
N LEU A 197 10.15 -3.72 2.52
CA LEU A 197 10.70 -5.07 2.26
C LEU A 197 11.76 -5.06 1.16
N GLY A 198 11.58 -4.24 0.13
CA GLY A 198 12.49 -4.18 -1.01
C GLY A 198 13.85 -3.54 -0.75
N TYR A 199 14.10 -2.98 0.45
CA TYR A 199 15.46 -2.62 0.88
C TYR A 199 16.26 -3.81 1.41
N GLY A 200 15.56 -4.87 1.84
CA GLY A 200 16.14 -6.12 2.30
C GLY A 200 16.48 -7.07 1.16
N ASN A 201 16.68 -8.35 1.50
CA ASN A 201 16.97 -9.41 0.53
C ASN A 201 15.69 -10.03 -0.06
N LEU A 202 14.73 -9.20 -0.48
CA LEU A 202 13.48 -9.67 -1.09
C LEU A 202 13.77 -10.26 -2.48
N GLN A 203 13.41 -11.53 -2.70
CA GLN A 203 13.67 -12.26 -3.95
C GLN A 203 12.44 -12.37 -4.86
N TYR A 204 11.37 -11.66 -4.52
CA TYR A 204 10.07 -11.76 -5.17
C TYR A 204 9.67 -10.41 -5.75
N ASP A 205 8.99 -10.46 -6.89
CA ASP A 205 8.42 -9.28 -7.55
C ASP A 205 6.96 -9.08 -7.10
N LEU A 206 6.31 -10.15 -6.63
CA LEU A 206 4.97 -10.18 -6.08
C LEU A 206 4.92 -10.96 -4.76
N VAL A 207 4.45 -10.30 -3.71
CA VAL A 207 4.13 -10.90 -2.41
C VAL A 207 2.62 -10.86 -2.17
N LEU A 208 1.96 -12.01 -2.29
CA LEU A 208 0.60 -12.17 -1.82
C LEU A 208 0.60 -12.43 -0.31
N THR A 209 -0.40 -11.97 0.42
CA THR A 209 -0.52 -12.24 1.86
C THR A 209 -1.98 -12.27 2.30
N ASN A 210 -2.34 -13.06 3.30
CA ASN A 210 -3.63 -12.89 4.00
C ASN A 210 -3.54 -11.92 5.19
N GLN A 211 -2.39 -11.28 5.43
CA GLN A 211 -2.26 -10.28 6.48
C GLN A 211 -3.25 -9.14 6.26
N PHE A 212 -4.02 -8.79 7.29
CA PHE A 212 -4.79 -7.56 7.27
C PHE A 212 -3.86 -6.36 7.42
N ILE A 213 -3.82 -5.50 6.40
CA ILE A 213 -2.97 -4.31 6.37
C ILE A 213 -3.89 -3.11 6.54
N ALA A 214 -3.91 -2.57 7.76
CA ALA A 214 -4.63 -1.36 8.09
C ALA A 214 -3.82 -0.56 9.13
N SER A 215 -3.49 0.67 8.76
CA SER A 215 -2.62 1.54 9.53
C SER A 215 -2.85 3.00 9.14
N ALA A 216 -2.10 3.90 9.75
CA ALA A 216 -2.09 5.31 9.41
C ALA A 216 -0.66 5.84 9.43
N GLU A 217 -0.30 6.63 8.43
CA GLU A 217 1.06 7.15 8.24
C GLU A 217 1.03 8.66 7.99
N TYR A 218 2.08 9.33 8.44
CA TYR A 218 2.25 10.76 8.18
C TYR A 218 2.64 11.09 6.72
N TYR A 219 2.65 10.10 5.83
CA TYR A 219 2.97 10.27 4.42
C TYR A 219 2.36 9.11 3.60
N GLY A 220 2.22 9.29 2.28
CA GLY A 220 1.88 8.20 1.37
C GLY A 220 0.44 7.70 1.43
N VAL A 221 -0.41 8.27 2.29
CA VAL A 221 -1.81 7.86 2.45
C VAL A 221 -2.64 8.27 1.23
N ASP A 222 -3.17 7.27 0.55
CA ASP A 222 -4.07 7.41 -0.59
C ASP A 222 -5.52 7.68 -0.18
N ILE A 223 -6.27 8.38 -1.06
CA ILE A 223 -7.71 8.68 -0.84
C ILE A 223 -8.50 7.40 -0.56
N HIS A 224 -8.28 6.36 -1.36
CA HIS A 224 -9.01 5.11 -1.24
C HIS A 224 -8.66 4.36 0.06
N SER A 225 -7.40 4.39 0.51
CA SER A 225 -7.00 3.79 1.80
C SER A 225 -7.61 4.56 2.97
N ALA A 226 -7.57 5.90 2.93
CA ALA A 226 -8.18 6.74 3.96
C ALA A 226 -9.68 6.48 4.11
N ILE A 227 -10.45 6.47 3.01
CA ILE A 227 -11.88 6.13 3.11
C ILE A 227 -12.07 4.71 3.63
N ARG A 228 -11.21 3.73 3.36
CA ARG A 228 -11.40 2.37 3.90
C ARG A 228 -11.03 2.23 5.40
N GLY A 229 -10.61 3.30 6.06
CA GLY A 229 -10.10 3.22 7.45
C GLY A 229 -8.65 2.77 7.51
N GLY A 230 -7.83 3.21 6.56
CA GLY A 230 -6.41 2.86 6.47
C GLY A 230 -6.14 1.50 5.83
N VAL A 231 -7.16 0.81 5.32
CA VAL A 231 -6.97 -0.50 4.69
C VAL A 231 -6.27 -0.36 3.35
N THR A 232 -5.10 -0.97 3.27
CA THR A 232 -4.34 -1.11 2.02
C THR A 232 -4.54 -2.52 1.47
N VAL A 233 -5.06 -2.59 0.25
CA VAL A 233 -5.26 -3.87 -0.44
C VAL A 233 -3.97 -4.30 -1.13
N GLY A 234 -3.28 -3.38 -1.78
CA GLY A 234 -1.96 -3.61 -2.35
C GLY A 234 -1.19 -2.31 -2.50
N THR A 235 0.11 -2.44 -2.71
CA THR A 235 1.00 -1.32 -3.02
C THR A 235 2.18 -1.83 -3.83
N THR A 236 2.65 -0.97 -4.74
CA THR A 236 3.96 -1.12 -5.38
C THR A 236 4.99 -0.25 -4.67
N SER A 237 6.11 -0.86 -4.28
CA SER A 237 7.19 -0.21 -3.56
C SER A 237 8.54 -0.50 -4.23
N TYR A 238 9.58 0.25 -3.87
CA TYR A 238 10.91 0.05 -4.41
C TYR A 238 11.50 -1.32 -4.04
N SER A 239 12.16 -2.01 -4.98
CA SER A 239 12.95 -3.21 -4.71
C SER A 239 14.32 -3.11 -5.35
N ARG A 240 15.36 -3.35 -4.54
CA ARG A 240 16.75 -3.39 -5.01
C ARG A 240 17.09 -4.62 -5.84
N ASN A 241 16.31 -5.70 -5.71
CA ASN A 241 16.57 -7.02 -6.30
C ASN A 241 15.60 -7.37 -7.44
N SER A 242 14.63 -6.50 -7.72
CA SER A 242 13.69 -6.68 -8.82
C SER A 242 14.27 -6.09 -10.10
N PRO A 243 14.14 -6.78 -11.25
CA PRO A 243 14.49 -6.19 -12.55
C PRO A 243 13.60 -4.99 -12.91
N TYR A 244 12.48 -4.79 -12.20
CA TYR A 244 11.55 -3.67 -12.39
C TYR A 244 11.81 -2.51 -11.40
N ALA A 245 12.92 -2.57 -10.65
CA ALA A 245 13.25 -1.65 -9.55
C ALA A 245 12.15 -1.49 -8.49
N SER A 246 11.20 -2.43 -8.46
CA SER A 246 9.98 -2.37 -7.66
C SER A 246 9.39 -3.76 -7.43
N TYR A 247 8.54 -3.90 -6.43
CA TYR A 247 7.77 -5.10 -6.13
C TYR A 247 6.37 -4.70 -5.68
N VAL A 248 5.45 -5.65 -5.73
CA VAL A 248 4.10 -5.52 -5.21
C VAL A 248 3.96 -6.36 -3.96
N PHE A 249 3.25 -5.86 -2.96
CA PHE A 249 2.54 -6.72 -2.02
C PHE A 249 1.03 -6.51 -2.15
N MET A 250 0.26 -7.58 -1.97
CA MET A 250 -1.20 -7.52 -1.98
C MET A 250 -1.79 -8.40 -0.88
N SER A 251 -2.61 -7.79 -0.03
CA SER A 251 -3.45 -8.45 0.95
C SER A 251 -4.69 -9.06 0.31
N THR A 252 -4.93 -10.34 0.58
CA THR A 252 -6.15 -11.07 0.25
C THR A 252 -7.20 -10.98 1.36
N PHE A 253 -6.87 -10.41 2.53
CA PHE A 253 -7.81 -10.25 3.65
C PHE A 253 -9.11 -9.53 3.23
N PRO A 254 -9.05 -8.44 2.44
CA PRO A 254 -10.25 -7.76 1.95
C PRO A 254 -11.12 -8.61 1.03
N PHE A 255 -10.72 -9.82 0.67
CA PHE A 255 -11.51 -10.79 -0.12
C PHE A 255 -11.91 -12.03 0.70
N THR A 256 -11.11 -12.44 1.68
CA THR A 256 -11.34 -13.66 2.47
C THR A 256 -12.05 -13.43 3.80
N ASP A 257 -11.94 -12.23 4.39
CA ASP A 257 -12.62 -11.93 5.66
C ASP A 257 -14.13 -11.77 5.46
N ASN A 258 -14.94 -12.23 6.41
CA ASN A 258 -16.41 -12.16 6.35
C ASN A 258 -17.00 -11.47 7.59
N SER A 259 -16.20 -10.66 8.30
CA SER A 259 -16.69 -9.80 9.36
C SER A 259 -17.73 -8.80 8.84
N GLY A 260 -18.60 -8.31 9.74
CA GLY A 260 -19.61 -7.31 9.41
C GLY A 260 -19.02 -6.05 8.77
N ASN A 261 -17.88 -5.58 9.28
CA ASN A 261 -17.17 -4.41 8.76
C ASN A 261 -16.74 -4.61 7.30
N THR A 262 -16.10 -5.75 7.00
CA THR A 262 -15.65 -6.04 5.64
C THR A 262 -16.82 -6.19 4.67
N ARG A 263 -17.88 -6.90 5.06
CA ARG A 263 -19.12 -7.03 4.27
C ARG A 263 -19.77 -5.68 3.97
N GLN A 264 -19.79 -4.78 4.96
CA GLN A 264 -20.32 -3.43 4.79
C GLN A 264 -19.52 -2.64 3.75
N LEU A 265 -18.19 -2.73 3.75
CA LEU A 265 -17.35 -2.04 2.76
C LEU A 265 -17.43 -2.67 1.37
N ARG A 266 -17.61 -3.99 1.28
CA ARG A 266 -17.79 -4.73 0.02
C ARG A 266 -19.16 -4.52 -0.62
N ASP A 267 -20.15 -4.14 0.18
CA ASP A 267 -21.56 -4.10 -0.18
C ASP A 267 -22.09 -5.50 -0.56
N GLY A 268 -21.77 -6.49 0.28
CA GLY A 268 -22.27 -7.87 0.16
C GLY A 268 -21.22 -8.95 0.35
N ASP A 269 -21.64 -10.19 0.05
CA ASP A 269 -20.84 -11.41 0.19
C ASP A 269 -20.27 -11.89 -1.14
N TYR A 270 -19.11 -12.54 -1.07
CA TYR A 270 -18.46 -13.24 -2.18
C TYR A 270 -18.42 -14.74 -1.88
N SER A 271 -18.62 -15.59 -2.90
CA SER A 271 -18.16 -16.98 -2.84
C SER A 271 -16.63 -17.02 -2.88
N GLU A 272 -16.01 -18.13 -2.51
CA GLU A 272 -14.55 -18.26 -2.52
C GLU A 272 -13.96 -18.08 -3.92
N GLU A 273 -14.61 -18.65 -4.94
CA GLU A 273 -14.19 -18.53 -6.34
C GLU A 273 -14.30 -17.09 -6.83
N LEU A 274 -15.43 -16.42 -6.57
CA LEU A 274 -15.61 -15.02 -6.96
C LEU A 274 -14.63 -14.11 -6.21
N ALA A 275 -14.38 -14.37 -4.93
CA ALA A 275 -13.38 -13.63 -4.16
C ALA A 275 -11.99 -13.77 -4.77
N ALA A 276 -11.60 -14.97 -5.20
CA ALA A 276 -10.33 -15.22 -5.87
C ALA A 276 -10.25 -14.55 -7.25
N GLU A 277 -11.32 -14.58 -8.05
CA GLU A 277 -11.39 -13.89 -9.35
C GLU A 277 -11.24 -12.37 -9.19
N LEU A 278 -11.96 -11.77 -8.24
CA LEU A 278 -11.90 -10.34 -7.95
C LEU A 278 -10.54 -9.92 -7.39
N ALA A 279 -9.94 -10.75 -6.52
CA ALA A 279 -8.58 -10.54 -6.03
C ALA A 279 -7.56 -10.57 -7.16
N GLY A 280 -7.70 -11.50 -8.12
CA GLY A 280 -6.83 -11.54 -9.30
C GLY A 280 -7.01 -10.36 -10.23
N ALA A 281 -8.25 -9.92 -10.46
CA ALA A 281 -8.51 -8.71 -11.24
C ALA A 281 -7.88 -7.47 -10.59
N TYR A 282 -8.00 -7.35 -9.27
CA TYR A 282 -7.36 -6.26 -8.52
C TYR A 282 -5.83 -6.41 -8.50
N LEU A 283 -5.28 -7.62 -8.46
CA LEU A 283 -3.84 -7.83 -8.59
C LEU A 283 -3.28 -7.25 -9.91
N ALA A 284 -4.06 -7.28 -10.99
CA ALA A 284 -3.64 -6.63 -12.24
C ALA A 284 -3.52 -5.10 -12.13
N HIS A 285 -4.30 -4.45 -11.25
CA HIS A 285 -4.12 -3.03 -10.91
C HIS A 285 -2.73 -2.81 -10.30
N GLU A 286 -2.35 -3.63 -9.31
CA GLU A 286 -1.04 -3.53 -8.67
C GLU A 286 0.10 -3.86 -9.64
N ILE A 287 -0.07 -4.83 -10.54
CA ILE A 287 0.92 -5.13 -11.57
C ILE A 287 1.03 -3.97 -12.58
N GLY A 288 -0.04 -3.20 -12.83
CA GLY A 288 0.01 -1.98 -13.62
C GLY A 288 0.95 -0.92 -13.02
N HIS A 289 0.96 -0.78 -11.69
CA HIS A 289 1.93 0.04 -10.98
C HIS A 289 3.36 -0.52 -11.08
N LEU A 290 3.54 -1.83 -10.85
CA LEU A 290 4.84 -2.52 -10.95
C LEU A 290 5.53 -2.34 -12.30
N LEU A 291 4.78 -2.58 -13.37
CA LEU A 291 5.33 -2.74 -14.71
C LEU A 291 5.43 -1.43 -15.48
N PHE A 292 4.54 -0.48 -15.21
CA PHE A 292 4.46 0.76 -15.96
C PHE A 292 4.46 2.00 -15.08
N GLN A 293 4.35 1.88 -13.76
CA GLN A 293 4.21 3.02 -12.84
C GLN A 293 3.03 3.92 -13.21
N LEU A 294 1.90 3.32 -13.64
CA LEU A 294 0.66 4.05 -13.92
C LEU A 294 0.12 4.65 -12.61
N GLY A 295 -0.50 5.82 -12.68
CA GLY A 295 -1.21 6.47 -11.58
C GLY A 295 -2.68 6.07 -11.47
N HIS A 296 -3.37 6.73 -10.55
CA HIS A 296 -4.79 6.54 -10.28
C HIS A 296 -5.65 7.54 -11.07
N PRO A 297 -6.29 7.16 -12.20
CA PRO A 297 -7.27 7.97 -12.89
C PRO A 297 -8.60 8.01 -12.12
N PHE A 298 -8.64 8.72 -10.99
CA PHE A 298 -9.82 8.80 -10.13
C PHE A 298 -11.09 9.19 -10.91
N GLY A 299 -12.17 8.44 -10.68
CA GLY A 299 -13.48 8.67 -11.32
C GLY A 299 -13.61 8.08 -12.73
N GLN A 300 -12.53 7.53 -13.31
CA GLN A 300 -12.56 6.91 -14.63
C GLN A 300 -12.90 5.43 -14.52
N LYS A 301 -14.19 5.12 -14.41
CA LYS A 301 -14.71 3.76 -14.11
C LYS A 301 -14.23 2.66 -15.07
N ALA A 302 -13.97 3.00 -16.34
CA ALA A 302 -13.46 2.06 -17.33
C ALA A 302 -11.98 1.68 -17.12
N CYS A 303 -11.21 2.48 -16.38
CA CYS A 303 -9.79 2.21 -16.15
C CYS A 303 -9.60 1.14 -15.07
N ALA A 304 -8.85 0.07 -15.40
CA ALA A 304 -8.38 -0.87 -14.38
C ALA A 304 -7.52 -0.17 -13.30
N MET A 305 -6.84 0.93 -13.64
CA MET A 305 -6.08 1.73 -12.68
C MET A 305 -6.94 2.68 -11.82
N ASN A 306 -8.23 2.85 -12.11
CA ASN A 306 -9.10 3.58 -11.18
C ASN A 306 -9.23 2.75 -9.90
N PRO A 307 -8.86 3.29 -8.72
CA PRO A 307 -8.93 2.52 -7.49
C PRO A 307 -10.36 2.04 -7.20
N VAL A 308 -10.48 0.92 -6.50
CA VAL A 308 -11.78 0.44 -6.03
C VAL A 308 -12.29 1.37 -4.93
N SER A 309 -13.49 1.93 -5.06
CA SER A 309 -14.10 2.67 -3.96
C SER A 309 -14.47 1.71 -2.83
N MET A 310 -14.12 2.06 -1.59
CA MET A 310 -14.36 1.20 -0.42
C MET A 310 -13.75 -0.18 -0.67
N LEU A 311 -14.49 -1.30 -0.54
CA LEU A 311 -14.02 -2.63 -0.95
C LEU A 311 -14.95 -3.21 -2.03
N ARG A 312 -15.56 -2.36 -2.86
CA ARG A 312 -16.58 -2.76 -3.85
C ARG A 312 -15.98 -3.35 -5.12
N PHE A 313 -15.19 -4.41 -4.98
CA PHE A 313 -14.46 -5.03 -6.07
C PHE A 313 -15.38 -5.55 -7.17
N ARG A 314 -16.55 -6.12 -6.81
CA ARG A 314 -17.55 -6.59 -7.79
C ARG A 314 -18.06 -5.44 -8.68
N GLU A 315 -18.42 -4.31 -8.09
CA GLU A 315 -18.92 -3.14 -8.84
C GLU A 315 -17.82 -2.57 -9.74
N TRP A 316 -16.61 -2.45 -9.21
CA TRP A 316 -15.46 -1.98 -9.99
C TRP A 316 -15.16 -2.91 -11.17
N TYR A 317 -15.10 -4.22 -10.94
CA TYR A 317 -14.71 -5.20 -11.95
C TYR A 317 -15.65 -5.21 -13.16
N THR A 318 -16.96 -5.00 -12.95
CA THR A 318 -17.94 -4.96 -14.05
C THR A 318 -17.87 -3.69 -14.90
N GLN A 319 -17.18 -2.65 -14.43
CA GLN A 319 -17.05 -1.37 -15.12
C GLN A 319 -15.79 -1.27 -15.97
N ILE A 320 -14.77 -2.10 -15.73
CA ILE A 320 -13.47 -2.03 -16.41
C ILE A 320 -13.63 -2.32 -17.91
N ASN A 321 -13.04 -1.44 -18.72
CA ASN A 321 -12.93 -1.62 -20.17
C ASN A 321 -11.61 -1.02 -20.69
N GLY A 322 -10.60 -1.88 -20.87
CA GLY A 322 -9.28 -1.48 -21.37
C GLY A 322 -9.28 -0.77 -22.73
N LYS A 323 -10.30 -0.95 -23.57
CA LYS A 323 -10.42 -0.21 -24.84
C LYS A 323 -10.76 1.26 -24.63
N GLU A 324 -11.50 1.58 -23.57
CA GLU A 324 -11.87 2.95 -23.21
C GLU A 324 -10.80 3.64 -22.37
N CYS A 325 -9.89 2.87 -21.77
CA CYS A 325 -8.77 3.39 -20.99
C CYS A 325 -7.43 2.69 -21.30
N PRO A 326 -6.92 2.82 -22.54
CA PRO A 326 -5.62 2.24 -22.89
C PRO A 326 -4.46 2.99 -22.20
N ILE A 327 -3.31 2.34 -22.10
CA ILE A 327 -2.05 2.99 -21.66
C ILE A 327 -1.80 4.23 -22.53
N GLY A 328 -1.46 5.34 -21.88
CA GLY A 328 -1.18 6.64 -22.50
C GLY A 328 -2.40 7.54 -22.73
N SER A 329 -3.63 7.02 -22.53
CA SER A 329 -4.88 7.78 -22.76
C SER A 329 -5.06 9.02 -21.88
N ARG A 330 -4.47 9.02 -20.68
CA ARG A 330 -4.55 10.09 -19.67
C ARG A 330 -3.18 10.28 -19.00
N PRO A 331 -2.91 11.42 -18.34
CA PRO A 331 -1.64 11.67 -17.65
C PRO A 331 -1.23 10.54 -16.68
N GLU A 332 -2.18 10.03 -15.91
CA GLU A 332 -2.02 8.95 -14.95
C GLU A 332 -1.79 7.61 -15.66
N MET A 333 -2.31 7.44 -16.88
CA MET A 333 -2.09 6.24 -17.67
C MET A 333 -0.78 6.27 -18.47
N ARG A 334 0.10 7.26 -18.27
CA ARG A 334 1.43 7.27 -18.90
C ARG A 334 2.40 6.44 -18.07
N ALA A 335 3.28 5.71 -18.76
CA ALA A 335 4.34 5.00 -18.08
C ALA A 335 5.24 5.99 -17.33
N GLY A 336 5.58 5.68 -16.08
CA GLY A 336 6.35 6.58 -15.21
C GLY A 336 5.55 7.69 -14.55
N ALA A 337 4.21 7.61 -14.52
CA ALA A 337 3.37 8.63 -13.92
C ALA A 337 3.57 8.75 -12.40
N ILE A 338 3.73 7.62 -11.70
CA ILE A 338 3.98 7.56 -10.25
C ILE A 338 5.09 6.56 -9.91
N PRO A 339 6.37 6.90 -10.16
CA PRO A 339 7.47 6.02 -9.79
C PRO A 339 7.51 5.78 -8.27
N PRO A 340 7.79 4.55 -7.80
CA PRO A 340 8.12 4.32 -6.41
C PRO A 340 9.34 5.16 -6.01
N SER A 341 9.26 5.84 -4.87
CA SER A 341 10.38 6.59 -4.31
C SER A 341 11.19 5.73 -3.35
N PHE A 342 12.50 5.96 -3.31
CA PHE A 342 13.41 5.27 -2.41
C PHE A 342 14.49 6.20 -1.88
N ASN A 343 15.00 5.89 -0.69
CA ASN A 343 16.05 6.62 -0.03
C ASN A 343 17.41 5.96 -0.33
N GLY A 344 18.26 6.66 -1.09
CA GLY A 344 19.58 6.18 -1.47
C GLY A 344 20.53 5.96 -0.28
N ASP A 345 20.33 6.67 0.83
CA ASP A 345 21.14 6.46 2.05
C ASP A 345 20.79 5.16 2.74
N TRP A 346 19.53 4.73 2.68
CA TRP A 346 19.13 3.45 3.28
C TRP A 346 19.71 2.25 2.55
N LEU A 347 19.98 2.37 1.24
CA LEU A 347 20.72 1.33 0.51
C LEU A 347 22.15 1.15 1.00
N LYS A 348 22.76 2.20 1.57
CA LYS A 348 24.11 2.14 2.14
C LYS A 348 24.12 1.47 3.52
N LEU A 349 22.96 1.44 4.20
CA LEU A 349 22.78 0.80 5.50
C LEU A 349 22.57 -0.71 5.40
N THR A 350 22.42 -1.24 4.19
CA THR A 350 22.07 -2.63 3.93
C THR A 350 23.21 -3.29 3.15
N PRO A 351 23.82 -4.39 3.66
CA PRO A 351 24.82 -5.11 2.90
C PRO A 351 24.27 -5.47 1.52
N ALA A 352 25.10 -5.36 0.48
CA ALA A 352 24.74 -5.96 -0.81
C ALA A 352 24.60 -7.49 -0.61
N PRO A 353 23.60 -8.11 -1.24
CA PRO A 353 23.38 -9.56 -1.14
C PRO A 353 24.58 -10.38 -1.58
#